data_AF-A0A0D3LEL7-F1
#
_entry.id   AF-A0A0D3LEL7-F1
#
_cell.length_a   1.000
_cell.length_b   1.000
_cell.length_c   1.000
_cell.angle_alpha   90.00
_cell.angle_beta   90.00
_cell.angle_gamma   90.00
#
_symmetry.space_group_name_H-M   'P 1'
#
loop_
_entity.id
_entity.type
_entity.pdbx_description
1 polymer ?
#
loop_
_entity_poly.entity_id
_entity_poly.type
_entity_poly.pdbx_seq_one_letter_code
_entity_poly.pdbx_strand_id
1 'polypeptide(L)'
;MSVAVEPLEVLFKIAQRSKEYYQLLADGPQQEHFDEFLESLPEGLRSYYQQKGFKGSQKNILFRRYVLEQAGRRMDAYLRERLDTAEFRLWQEQDAYQMKLFFSLKQSA
;
A
#
# COMPACT_ATOMS: atom_id res chain seq x y z
N MET A 1 18.23 24.65 -20.10
CA MET A 1 18.37 23.20 -20.32
C MET A 1 17.39 22.53 -19.36
N SER A 2 16.26 22.04 -19.87
CA SER A 2 15.34 21.22 -19.08
C SER A 2 15.69 19.78 -19.41
N VAL A 3 16.33 19.07 -18.47
CA VAL A 3 16.44 17.61 -18.60
C VAL A 3 15.03 17.12 -18.33
N ALA A 4 14.33 16.70 -19.38
CA ALA A 4 13.08 15.99 -19.21
C ALA A 4 13.41 14.76 -18.38
N VAL A 5 13.02 14.77 -17.10
CA VAL A 5 13.12 13.58 -16.26
C VAL A 5 12.24 12.55 -16.93
N GLU A 6 12.84 11.44 -17.35
CA GLU A 6 12.10 10.44 -18.11
C GLU A 6 10.98 9.87 -17.23
N PRO A 7 9.73 9.73 -17.74
CA PRO A 7 8.61 9.23 -16.96
C PRO A 7 8.90 7.90 -16.24
N LEU A 8 9.79 7.09 -16.82
CA LEU A 8 10.22 5.82 -16.26
C LEU A 8 11.08 5.99 -14.98
N GLU A 9 11.96 6.97 -14.93
CA GLU A 9 12.81 7.24 -13.76
C GLU A 9 11.97 7.66 -12.54
N VAL A 10 10.97 8.53 -12.78
CA VAL A 10 10.00 8.94 -11.76
C VAL A 10 9.26 7.73 -11.19
N LEU A 11 8.75 6.85 -12.06
CA LEU A 11 8.04 5.63 -11.65
C LEU A 11 8.96 4.68 -10.87
N PHE A 12 10.21 4.52 -11.30
CA PHE A 12 11.18 3.70 -10.58
C PHE A 12 11.44 4.23 -9.18
N LYS A 13 11.61 5.54 -9.03
CA LYS A 13 11.85 6.16 -7.72
C LYS A 13 10.63 6.00 -6.80
N ILE A 14 9.42 6.24 -7.30
CA ILE A 14 8.18 6.00 -6.54
C ILE A 14 8.09 4.54 -6.08
N ALA A 15 8.34 3.59 -6.99
CA ALA A 15 8.30 2.15 -6.69
C ALA A 15 9.36 1.78 -5.64
N GLN A 16 10.58 2.32 -5.76
CA GLN A 16 11.65 2.10 -4.80
C GLN A 16 11.28 2.63 -3.41
N ARG A 17 10.83 3.89 -3.30
CA ARG A 17 10.44 4.46 -2.00
C ARG A 17 9.23 3.75 -1.40
N SER A 18 8.28 3.31 -2.22
CA SER A 18 7.15 2.50 -1.78
C SER A 18 7.61 1.15 -1.24
N LYS A 19 8.58 0.50 -1.90
CA LYS A 19 9.17 -0.76 -1.42
C LYS A 19 9.89 -0.56 -0.08
N GLU A 20 10.66 0.50 0.07
CA GLU A 20 11.35 0.87 1.32
C GLU A 20 10.35 1.09 2.47
N TYR A 21 9.21 1.74 2.20
CA TYR A 21 8.13 1.89 3.17
C TYR A 21 7.64 0.53 3.69
N TYR A 22 7.37 -0.44 2.81
CA TYR A 22 6.93 -1.76 3.26
C TYR A 22 8.01 -2.52 4.04
N GLN A 23 9.29 -2.20 3.83
CA GLN A 23 10.39 -2.80 4.59
C GLN A 23 10.49 -2.26 6.03
N LEU A 24 9.80 -1.16 6.37
CA LEU A 24 9.72 -0.68 7.77
C LEU A 24 9.11 -1.72 8.72
N LEU A 25 8.30 -2.65 8.19
CA LEU A 25 7.79 -3.81 8.92
C LEU A 25 8.76 -5.00 8.71
N ALA A 26 9.95 -4.90 9.31
CA ALA A 26 11.06 -5.83 9.11
C ALA A 26 10.74 -7.26 9.56
N ASP A 27 10.14 -7.40 10.75
CA ASP A 27 9.72 -8.69 11.31
C ASP A 27 8.46 -9.25 10.63
N GLY A 28 7.86 -8.47 9.73
CA GLY A 28 6.62 -8.81 9.05
C GLY A 28 5.38 -8.64 9.94
N PRO A 29 4.18 -8.84 9.36
CA PRO A 29 2.95 -8.82 10.12
C PRO A 29 2.79 -10.11 10.95
N GLN A 30 2.11 -10.01 12.09
CA GLN A 30 1.77 -11.13 12.98
C GLN A 30 0.36 -11.65 12.69
N GLN A 31 0.03 -12.82 13.28
CA GLN A 31 -1.29 -13.45 13.12
C GLN A 31 -2.42 -12.55 13.64
N GLU A 32 -2.24 -11.90 14.79
CA GLU A 32 -3.23 -10.98 15.36
C GLU A 32 -3.61 -9.85 14.39
N HIS A 33 -2.61 -9.25 13.73
CA HIS A 33 -2.86 -8.23 12.72
C HIS A 33 -3.68 -8.76 11.53
N PHE A 34 -3.52 -10.04 11.20
CA PHE A 34 -4.24 -10.66 10.09
C PHE A 34 -5.72 -10.80 10.39
N ASP A 35 -6.04 -11.20 11.61
CA ASP A 35 -7.43 -11.35 12.05
C ASP A 35 -8.14 -9.99 12.06
N GLU A 36 -7.50 -8.95 12.61
CA GLU A 36 -7.98 -7.56 12.56
C GLU A 36 -8.11 -7.03 11.11
N PHE A 37 -7.13 -7.35 10.27
CA PHE A 37 -7.17 -7.00 8.85
C PHE A 37 -8.38 -7.62 8.15
N LEU A 38 -8.68 -8.89 8.38
CA LEU A 38 -9.85 -9.56 7.79
C LEU A 38 -11.17 -8.89 8.19
N GLU A 39 -11.29 -8.44 9.43
CA GLU A 39 -12.48 -7.73 9.92
C GLU A 39 -12.66 -6.37 9.23
N SER A 40 -11.55 -5.67 8.95
CA SER A 40 -11.56 -4.37 8.27
C SER A 40 -11.96 -4.44 6.79
N LEU A 41 -11.88 -5.62 6.16
CA LEU A 41 -12.10 -5.79 4.73
C LEU A 41 -13.59 -5.98 4.36
N PRO A 42 -13.99 -5.52 3.16
CA PRO A 42 -15.23 -5.95 2.51
C PRO A 42 -15.28 -7.46 2.30
N GLU A 43 -16.48 -8.05 2.25
CA GLU A 43 -16.70 -9.51 2.22
C GLU A 43 -15.94 -10.23 1.09
N GLY A 44 -15.95 -9.69 -0.13
CA GLY A 44 -15.24 -10.30 -1.26
C GLY A 44 -13.73 -10.38 -1.05
N LEU A 45 -13.13 -9.32 -0.49
CA LEU A 45 -11.69 -9.30 -0.18
C LEU A 45 -11.39 -10.14 1.06
N ARG A 46 -12.23 -10.07 2.09
CA ARG A 46 -12.13 -10.91 3.28
C ARG A 46 -12.08 -12.40 2.88
N SER A 47 -13.00 -12.83 2.03
CA SER A 47 -13.06 -14.21 1.54
C SER A 47 -11.78 -14.61 0.79
N TYR A 48 -11.28 -13.74 -0.09
CA TYR A 48 -10.00 -13.94 -0.79
C TYR A 48 -8.83 -14.14 0.19
N TYR A 49 -8.69 -13.27 1.19
CA TYR A 49 -7.60 -13.35 2.16
C TYR A 49 -7.77 -14.53 3.12
N GLN A 50 -9.00 -14.86 3.53
CA GLN A 50 -9.30 -16.05 4.34
C GLN A 50 -8.86 -17.34 3.63
N GLN A 51 -9.18 -17.50 2.34
CA GLN A 51 -8.75 -18.66 1.55
C GLN A 51 -7.22 -18.74 1.44
N LYS A 52 -6.55 -17.59 1.33
CA LYS A 52 -5.08 -17.51 1.24
C LYS A 52 -4.39 -17.80 2.57
N GLY A 53 -5.06 -17.48 3.68
CA GLY A 53 -4.57 -17.56 5.04
C GLY A 53 -3.44 -16.58 5.34
N PHE A 54 -3.02 -16.53 6.61
CA PHE A 54 -1.98 -15.62 7.09
C PHE A 54 -0.65 -15.81 6.36
N LYS A 55 -0.11 -17.04 6.32
CA LYS A 55 1.19 -17.35 5.67
C LYS A 55 1.23 -16.90 4.22
N GLY A 56 0.16 -17.12 3.45
CA GLY A 56 0.07 -16.69 2.05
C GLY A 56 -0.09 -15.17 1.88
N SER A 57 -0.49 -14.47 2.94
CA SER A 57 -0.78 -13.04 2.93
C SER A 57 0.35 -12.17 3.50
N GLN A 58 1.33 -12.75 4.21
CA GLN A 58 2.40 -12.00 4.89
C GLN A 58 3.19 -11.00 4.02
N LYS A 59 3.35 -11.30 2.72
CA LYS A 59 4.07 -10.43 1.77
C LYS A 59 3.15 -9.49 0.98
N ASN A 60 1.83 -9.55 1.20
CA ASN A 60 0.88 -8.73 0.49
C ASN A 60 1.00 -7.25 0.92
N ILE A 61 1.03 -6.35 -0.07
CA ILE A 61 1.25 -4.92 0.18
C ILE A 61 0.09 -4.24 0.92
N LEU A 62 -1.16 -4.65 0.69
CA LEU A 62 -2.32 -4.07 1.38
C LEU A 62 -2.32 -4.47 2.85
N PHE A 63 -2.02 -5.74 3.13
CA PHE A 63 -1.91 -6.20 4.51
C PHE A 63 -0.75 -5.52 5.25
N ARG A 64 0.44 -5.46 4.63
CA ARG A 64 1.59 -4.77 5.25
C ARG A 64 1.33 -3.27 5.42
N ARG A 65 0.63 -2.63 4.47
CA ARG A 65 0.20 -1.23 4.60
C ARG A 65 -0.72 -1.04 5.79
N TYR A 66 -1.72 -1.90 5.95
CA TYR A 66 -2.67 -1.87 7.06
C TYR A 66 -1.92 -1.89 8.40
N VAL A 67 -1.00 -2.83 8.60
CA VAL A 67 -0.23 -2.93 9.86
C VAL A 67 0.61 -1.67 10.12
N LEU A 68 1.28 -1.14 9.10
CA LEU A 68 2.06 0.09 9.23
C LEU A 68 1.20 1.30 9.61
N GLU A 69 0.02 1.42 8.99
CA GLU A 69 -0.91 2.52 9.27
C GLU A 69 -1.56 2.41 10.66
N GLN A 70 -1.89 1.21 11.14
CA GLN A 70 -2.33 0.98 12.52
C GLN A 70 -1.23 1.38 13.53
N ALA A 71 0.04 1.17 13.19
CA ALA A 71 1.18 1.61 13.98
C ALA A 71 1.51 3.12 13.82
N GLY A 72 0.64 3.91 13.17
CA GLY A 72 0.80 5.35 12.97
C GLY A 72 1.83 5.73 11.90
N ARG A 73 2.39 4.76 11.17
CA ARG A 73 3.38 5.00 10.11
C ARG A 73 2.66 5.14 8.78
N ARG A 74 2.12 6.31 8.48
CA ARG A 74 1.36 6.52 7.23
C ARG A 74 2.25 6.61 6.00
N MET A 75 1.82 5.96 4.91
CA MET A 75 2.56 5.92 3.64
C MET A 75 2.67 7.30 2.98
N ASP A 76 1.62 8.11 3.06
CA ASP A 76 1.58 9.46 2.49
C ASP A 76 2.60 10.38 3.17
N ALA A 77 2.66 10.37 4.50
CA ALA A 77 3.66 11.12 5.26
C ALA A 77 5.08 10.64 4.92
N TYR A 78 5.29 9.32 4.88
CA TYR A 78 6.60 8.73 4.57
C TYR A 78 7.11 9.14 3.18
N LEU A 79 6.25 9.07 2.16
CA LEU A 79 6.61 9.38 0.78
C LEU A 79 6.75 10.88 0.54
N ARG A 80 5.95 11.71 1.19
CA ARG A 80 6.04 13.18 1.09
C ARG A 80 7.40 13.72 1.50
N GLU A 81 8.07 13.06 2.45
CA GLU A 81 9.41 13.42 2.89
C GLU A 81 10.53 12.97 1.94
N ARG A 82 10.25 12.06 1.00
CA ARG A 82 11.26 11.32 0.20
C ARG A 82 11.14 11.51 -1.30
N LEU A 83 10.00 12.01 -1.75
CA LEU A 83 9.70 12.33 -3.12
C LEU A 83 9.63 13.85 -3.27
N ASP A 84 10.00 14.36 -4.43
CA ASP A 84 9.71 15.74 -4.75
C ASP A 84 8.20 15.95 -4.99
N THR A 85 7.79 17.21 -5.17
CA THR A 85 6.38 17.57 -5.33
C THR A 85 5.71 16.89 -6.53
N ALA A 86 6.41 16.72 -7.65
CA ALA A 86 5.84 16.14 -8.86
C ALA A 86 5.72 14.61 -8.74
N GLU A 87 6.76 13.97 -8.21
CA GLU A 87 6.80 12.54 -7.90
C GLU A 87 5.71 12.15 -6.90
N PHE A 88 5.58 12.93 -5.81
CA PHE A 88 4.59 12.68 -4.78
C PHE A 88 3.16 12.82 -5.32
N ARG A 89 2.91 13.84 -6.15
CA ARG A 89 1.60 14.03 -6.80
C ARG A 89 1.25 12.84 -7.70
N LEU A 90 2.21 12.36 -8.50
CA LEU A 90 1.97 11.19 -9.36
C LEU A 90 1.64 9.95 -8.52
N TRP A 91 2.36 9.73 -7.42
CA TRP A 91 2.04 8.66 -6.48
C TRP A 91 0.62 8.81 -5.90
N GLN A 92 0.21 10.01 -5.48
CA GLN A 92 -1.13 10.24 -4.94
C GLN A 92 -2.24 9.94 -5.96
N GLU A 93 -2.03 10.26 -7.24
CA GLU A 93 -2.98 9.93 -8.31
C GLU A 93 -3.13 8.41 -8.49
N GLN A 94 -2.02 7.66 -8.41
CA GLN A 94 -2.02 6.19 -8.43
C GLN A 94 -2.72 5.60 -7.20
N ASP A 95 -2.45 6.14 -6.01
CA ASP A 95 -3.02 5.69 -4.74
C ASP A 95 -4.54 5.91 -4.71
N ALA A 96 -4.99 7.09 -5.14
CA ALA A 96 -6.41 7.42 -5.22
C ALA A 96 -7.16 6.49 -6.18
N TYR A 97 -6.53 6.08 -7.29
CA TYR A 97 -7.12 5.12 -8.22
C TYR A 97 -7.28 3.73 -7.57
N GLN A 98 -6.28 3.25 -6.83
CA GLN A 98 -6.36 1.98 -6.10
C GLN A 98 -7.48 2.01 -5.04
N MET A 99 -7.61 3.12 -4.30
CA MET A 99 -8.69 3.29 -3.33
C MET A 99 -10.07 3.27 -3.99
N LYS A 100 -10.23 3.92 -5.15
CA LYS A 100 -11.49 3.86 -5.91
C LYS A 100 -11.85 2.42 -6.28
N LEU A 101 -10.90 1.65 -6.81
CA LEU A 101 -11.11 0.24 -7.13
C LEU A 101 -11.52 -0.57 -5.88
N PHE A 102 -10.84 -0.34 -4.76
CA PHE A 102 -11.19 -0.99 -3.49
C PHE A 102 -12.62 -0.66 -3.03
N PHE A 103 -13.03 0.61 -3.12
CA PHE A 103 -14.40 1.02 -2.78
C PHE A 103 -15.45 0.47 -3.74
N SER A 104 -15.16 0.39 -5.03
CA SER A 104 -16.07 -0.24 -6.00
C SER A 104 -16.31 -1.71 -5.67
N LEU A 105 -15.28 -2.44 -5.22
CA LEU A 105 -15.44 -3.82 -4.74
C LEU A 105 -16.31 -3.91 -3.48
N LYS A 106 -16.34 -2.87 -2.64
CA LYS A 106 -17.20 -2.82 -1.43
C LYS A 106 -18.69 -2.66 -1.77
N GLN A 107 -19.03 -2.08 -2.91
CA GLN A 107 -20.43 -1.86 -3.32
C GLN A 107 -21.03 -3.02 -4.13
N SER A 108 -20.21 -3.98 -4.56
CA SER A 108 -20.63 -5.14 -5.38
C SER A 108 -20.76 -6.45 -4.59
N ALA A 109 -20.69 -6.38 -3.25
CA ALA A 109 -20.94 -7.47 -2.31
C ALA A 109 -22.15 -7.09 -1.45
#